data_AF-A0A661I826-F1
#
_entry.id   AF-A0A661I826-F1
#
_cell.length_a   1.000
_cell.length_b   1.000
_cell.length_c   1.000
_cell.angle_alpha   90.00
_cell.angle_beta   90.00
_cell.angle_gamma   90.00
#
_symmetry.space_group_name_H-M   'P 1'
#
loop_
_entity.id
_entity.type
_entity.pdbx_description
1 polymer ?
#
loop_
_entity_poly.entity_id
_entity_poly.type
_entity_poly.pdbx_seq_one_letter_code
_entity_poly.pdbx_strand_id
1 'polypeptide(L)'
;MIKADFTFTQYSKSFSVYIKNLEQLTVEQIQEIENFVKRRKGIFNFNTYSFSIQKKIEFQEFVELVEQSNIAATYKEHIIQIKSQPRVGFGQYKGMQYNELPNSYMLWLKTNYRGQDRDIIDKELSRRKL
;
A
#
# COMPACT_ATOMS: atom_id res chain seq x y z
N MET A 1 -3.36 21.76 -22.69
CA MET A 1 -2.27 20.92 -22.15
C MET A 1 -2.88 19.79 -21.35
N ILE A 2 -2.37 18.57 -21.52
CA ILE A 2 -2.80 17.39 -20.75
C ILE A 2 -2.19 17.51 -19.35
N LYS A 3 -3.00 17.26 -18.31
CA LYS A 3 -2.52 17.25 -16.92
C LYS A 3 -2.02 15.85 -16.56
N ALA A 4 -0.97 15.74 -15.76
CA ALA A 4 -0.51 14.46 -15.24
C ALA A 4 -1.53 13.87 -14.23
N ASP A 5 -1.89 12.59 -14.34
CA ASP A 5 -2.78 11.89 -13.40
C ASP A 5 -1.94 11.16 -12.35
N PHE A 6 -1.75 11.81 -11.21
CA PHE A 6 -0.93 11.35 -10.10
C PHE A 6 -1.78 10.56 -9.10
N THR A 7 -1.38 9.32 -8.87
CA THR A 7 -1.92 8.45 -7.82
C THR A 7 -0.90 8.34 -6.69
N PHE A 8 -1.14 9.05 -5.60
CA PHE A 8 -0.30 9.09 -4.42
C PHE A 8 -0.52 7.86 -3.54
N THR A 9 0.55 7.24 -3.06
CA THR A 9 0.53 6.15 -2.09
C THR A 9 1.50 6.47 -0.96
N GLN A 10 0.97 6.57 0.25
CA GLN A 10 1.76 6.82 1.45
C GLN A 10 2.36 5.52 2.01
N TYR A 11 3.61 5.58 2.45
CA TYR A 11 4.27 4.54 3.24
C TYR A 11 4.81 5.12 4.54
N SER A 12 5.31 4.27 5.44
CA SER A 12 5.75 4.66 6.78
C SER A 12 6.88 5.70 6.82
N LYS A 13 7.76 5.72 5.81
CA LYS A 13 8.93 6.61 5.73
C LYS A 13 9.11 7.27 4.36
N SER A 14 8.20 7.01 3.43
CA SER A 14 8.30 7.45 2.04
C SER A 14 6.91 7.58 1.44
N PHE A 15 6.85 8.10 0.23
CA PHE A 15 5.67 7.99 -0.60
C PHE A 15 6.08 7.58 -2.01
N SER A 16 5.13 7.00 -2.74
CA SER A 16 5.23 6.72 -4.16
C SER A 16 4.09 7.38 -4.89
N VAL A 17 4.32 7.81 -6.12
CA VAL A 17 3.31 8.38 -6.99
C VAL A 17 3.35 7.64 -8.32
N TYR A 18 2.23 7.03 -8.67
CA TYR A 18 2.03 6.43 -9.98
C TYR A 18 1.43 7.46 -10.94
N ILE A 19 1.93 7.51 -12.18
CA ILE A 19 1.53 8.45 -13.21
C ILE A 19 0.76 7.67 -14.28
N LYS A 20 -0.57 7.72 -14.19
CA LYS A 20 -1.44 6.85 -15.00
C LYS A 20 -1.33 7.15 -16.51
N ASN A 21 -1.14 8.41 -16.87
CA ASN A 21 -1.11 8.88 -18.25
C ASN A 21 0.31 9.30 -18.70
N LEU A 22 1.36 8.71 -18.15
CA LEU A 22 2.76 9.08 -18.47
C LEU A 22 3.03 9.11 -19.98
N GLU A 23 2.55 8.11 -20.72
CA GLU A 23 2.73 8.00 -22.18
C GLU A 23 2.01 9.09 -22.99
N GLN A 24 1.04 9.78 -22.38
CA GLN A 24 0.28 10.86 -23.01
C GLN A 24 0.89 12.24 -22.72
N LEU A 25 1.89 12.31 -21.84
CA LEU A 25 2.58 13.54 -21.52
C LEU A 25 3.65 13.84 -22.57
N THR A 26 3.92 15.13 -22.78
CA THR A 26 5.03 15.51 -23.66
C THR A 26 6.38 15.23 -22.99
N VAL A 27 7.45 15.15 -23.79
CA VAL A 27 8.80 14.93 -23.28
C VAL A 27 9.19 16.00 -22.27
N GLU A 28 8.82 17.26 -22.51
CA GLU A 28 9.08 18.39 -21.62
C GLU A 28 8.38 18.20 -20.26
N GLN A 29 7.11 17.79 -20.27
CA GLN A 29 6.37 17.52 -19.03
C GLN A 29 7.00 16.37 -18.23
N ILE A 30 7.42 15.31 -18.92
CA ILE A 30 8.13 14.19 -18.27
C ILE A 30 9.44 14.68 -17.64
N GLN A 31 10.16 15.56 -18.33
CA GLN A 31 11.41 16.14 -17.84
C GLN A 31 11.19 17.08 -16.64
N GLU A 32 10.10 17.84 -16.62
CA GLU A 32 9.71 18.66 -15.46
C GLU A 32 9.45 17.80 -14.22
N ILE A 33 8.73 16.69 -14.39
CA ILE A 33 8.46 15.73 -13.32
C ILE A 33 9.77 15.07 -12.86
N GLU A 34 10.62 14.64 -13.80
CA GLU A 34 11.91 14.04 -13.48
C GLU A 34 12.80 15.03 -12.69
N ASN A 35 12.83 16.30 -13.09
CA ASN A 35 13.54 17.37 -12.40
C ASN A 35 12.95 17.67 -11.01
N PHE A 36 11.62 17.62 -10.86
CA PHE A 36 10.95 17.70 -9.56
C PHE A 36 11.42 16.59 -8.61
N VAL A 37 11.48 15.35 -9.11
CA VAL A 37 11.90 14.18 -8.34
C VAL A 37 13.39 14.25 -8.00
N LYS A 38 14.25 14.58 -8.97
CA LYS A 38 15.71 14.73 -8.78
C LYS A 38 16.05 15.81 -7.74
N ARG A 39 15.41 16.99 -7.82
CA ARG A 39 15.61 18.08 -6.83
C ARG A 39 15.30 17.66 -5.40
N ARG A 40 14.36 16.72 -5.24
CA ARG A 40 13.94 16.18 -3.94
C ARG A 40 14.65 14.87 -3.59
N LYS A 41 15.74 14.52 -4.30
CA LYS A 41 16.52 13.29 -4.11
C LYS A 41 15.66 12.01 -4.20
N GLY A 42 14.61 12.05 -5.00
CA GLY A 42 13.75 10.92 -5.28
C GLY A 42 14.26 10.06 -6.43
N ILE A 43 13.54 8.97 -6.69
CA ILE A 43 13.82 8.02 -7.76
C ILE A 43 12.62 8.00 -8.70
N PHE A 44 12.84 8.24 -9.98
CA PHE A 44 11.84 8.08 -11.04
C PHE A 44 12.05 6.73 -11.73
N ASN A 45 11.01 5.91 -11.83
CA ASN A 45 11.06 4.61 -12.49
C ASN A 45 10.14 4.61 -13.71
N PHE A 46 10.77 4.61 -14.89
CA PHE A 46 10.08 4.55 -16.18
C PHE A 46 9.45 3.20 -16.48
N ASN A 47 9.86 2.11 -15.82
CA ASN A 47 9.26 0.79 -16.07
C ASN A 47 7.92 0.62 -15.34
N THR A 48 7.76 1.28 -14.18
CA THR A 48 6.55 1.19 -13.35
C THR A 48 5.69 2.44 -13.42
N TYR A 49 6.07 3.40 -14.28
CA TYR A 49 5.44 4.74 -14.41
C TYR A 49 5.22 5.42 -13.07
N SER A 50 6.22 5.34 -12.19
CA SER A 50 6.09 5.84 -10.83
C SER A 50 7.37 6.49 -10.34
N PHE A 51 7.25 7.46 -9.44
CA PHE A 51 8.38 7.98 -8.69
C PHE A 51 8.18 7.81 -7.19
N SER A 52 9.29 7.78 -6.45
CA SER A 52 9.29 7.66 -5.00
C SER A 52 10.24 8.68 -4.37
N ILE A 53 9.87 9.19 -3.20
CA ILE A 53 10.69 10.12 -2.42
C ILE A 53 10.74 9.63 -0.97
N GLN A 54 11.94 9.57 -0.40
CA GLN A 54 12.18 9.15 0.98
C GLN A 54 11.84 10.28 1.96
N LYS A 55 10.57 10.66 2.00
CA LYS A 55 10.03 11.62 2.95
C LYS A 55 8.65 11.14 3.39
N LYS A 56 8.37 11.19 4.68
CA LYS A 56 7.01 11.00 5.18
C LYS A 56 6.25 12.32 4.98
N ILE A 57 5.23 12.29 4.13
CA ILE A 57 4.28 13.37 3.94
C ILE A 57 2.87 12.79 3.84
N GLU A 58 1.87 13.61 4.14
CA GLU A 58 0.46 13.32 3.91
C GLU A 58 0.05 13.73 2.48
N PHE A 59 -1.11 13.22 2.03
CA PHE A 59 -1.60 13.50 0.67
C PHE A 59 -1.77 15.00 0.40
N GLN A 60 -2.27 15.77 1.37
CA GLN A 60 -2.47 17.21 1.21
C GLN A 60 -1.14 17.96 1.04
N GLU A 61 -0.11 17.59 1.82
CA GLU A 61 1.23 18.16 1.68
C GLU A 61 1.85 17.84 0.31
N PHE A 62 1.55 16.65 -0.24
CA PHE A 62 1.96 16.30 -1.60
C PHE A 62 1.30 17.20 -2.65
N VAL A 63 0.00 17.45 -2.54
CA VAL A 63 -0.73 18.35 -3.45
C VAL A 63 -0.09 19.73 -3.44
N GLU A 64 0.13 20.30 -2.26
CA GLU A 64 0.78 21.62 -2.09
C GLU A 64 2.18 21.66 -2.70
N LEU A 65 2.98 20.60 -2.50
CA LEU A 65 4.33 20.50 -3.07
C LEU A 65 4.32 20.48 -4.61
N VAL A 66 3.34 19.82 -5.21
CA VAL A 66 3.20 19.77 -6.66
C VAL A 66 2.66 21.09 -7.19
N GLU A 67 1.70 21.74 -6.52
CA GLU A 67 1.16 23.05 -6.93
C GLU A 67 2.20 24.17 -6.88
N GLN A 68 3.15 24.11 -5.95
CA GLN A 68 4.32 25.00 -5.90
C GLN A 68 5.35 24.70 -7.00
N SER A 69 5.25 23.54 -7.64
CA SER A 69 6.07 23.15 -8.78
C SER A 69 5.25 23.45 -10.03
N ASN A 70 5.83 23.94 -11.11
CA ASN A 70 5.07 24.38 -12.29
C ASN A 70 4.43 23.22 -13.11
N ILE A 71 4.02 22.14 -12.45
CA ILE A 71 3.53 20.88 -13.01
C ILE A 71 2.00 20.88 -12.94
N ALA A 72 1.35 20.91 -14.09
CA ALA A 72 -0.09 20.76 -14.17
C ALA A 72 -0.50 19.29 -13.93
N ALA A 73 -1.11 19.01 -12.77
CA ALA A 73 -1.50 17.65 -12.38
C ALA A 73 -2.96 17.55 -11.88
N THR A 74 -3.42 16.31 -11.82
CA THR A 74 -4.63 15.85 -11.14
C THR A 74 -4.21 14.78 -10.13
N TYR A 75 -4.92 14.71 -9.00
CA TYR A 75 -4.46 13.96 -7.83
C TYR A 75 -5.50 12.94 -7.38
N LYS A 76 -5.03 11.74 -7.06
CA LYS A 76 -5.80 10.69 -6.39
C LYS A 76 -4.98 10.12 -5.26
N GLU A 77 -5.64 9.88 -4.13
CA GLU A 77 -5.04 9.16 -3.02
C GLU A 77 -5.35 7.67 -3.14
N HIS A 78 -4.33 6.83 -3.03
CA HIS A 78 -4.46 5.39 -2.93
C HIS A 78 -4.10 4.95 -1.51
N ILE A 79 -5.14 4.60 -0.76
CA ILE A 79 -5.03 4.15 0.63
C ILE A 79 -4.68 2.66 0.63
N ILE A 80 -3.49 2.31 1.15
CA ILE A 80 -3.11 0.92 1.35
C ILE A 80 -3.97 0.33 2.46
N GLN A 81 -4.95 -0.50 2.11
CA GLN A 81 -5.66 -1.32 3.08
C GLN A 81 -4.76 -2.46 3.56
N ILE A 82 -4.00 -2.22 4.63
CA ILE A 82 -3.27 -3.29 5.31
C ILE A 82 -4.32 -4.19 5.97
N LYS A 83 -4.65 -5.31 5.32
CA LYS A 83 -5.41 -6.39 5.97
C LYS A 83 -4.54 -6.98 7.07
N SER A 84 -4.72 -6.48 8.30
CA SER A 84 -4.16 -7.12 9.49
C SER A 84 -4.69 -8.54 9.54
N GLN A 85 -3.82 -9.52 9.34
CA GLN A 85 -4.20 -10.92 9.47
C GLN A 85 -4.17 -11.29 10.94
N PRO A 86 -5.25 -11.90 11.47
CA PRO A 86 -5.32 -12.25 12.86
C PRO A 86 -4.25 -13.29 13.20
N ARG A 87 -3.63 -13.11 14.38
CA ARG A 87 -2.59 -13.99 14.91
C ARG A 87 -3.09 -14.70 16.15
N VAL A 88 -2.62 -15.91 16.37
CA VAL A 88 -2.97 -16.72 17.54
C VAL A 88 -2.38 -16.08 18.80
N GLY A 89 -3.20 -15.77 19.80
CA GLY A 89 -2.78 -15.15 21.05
C GLY A 89 -2.26 -16.11 22.13
N PHE A 90 -2.38 -17.42 21.91
CA PHE A 90 -2.26 -18.45 22.97
C PHE A 90 -1.63 -19.76 22.46
N GLY A 91 -1.26 -20.63 23.39
CA GLY A 91 -0.80 -22.00 23.10
C GLY A 91 0.54 -22.10 22.37
N GLN A 92 0.79 -23.26 21.77
CA GLN A 92 2.03 -23.61 21.07
C GLN A 92 2.29 -22.75 19.82
N TYR A 93 1.24 -22.24 19.18
CA TYR A 93 1.32 -21.47 17.93
C TYR A 93 1.17 -19.96 18.15
N LYS A 94 1.39 -19.47 19.37
CA LYS A 94 1.28 -18.05 19.71
C LYS A 94 2.15 -17.19 18.78
N GLY A 95 1.54 -16.17 18.17
CA GLY A 95 2.19 -15.24 17.24
C GLY A 95 2.15 -15.67 15.77
N MET A 96 1.80 -16.92 15.46
CA MET A 96 1.56 -17.36 14.07
C MET A 96 0.22 -16.86 13.56
N GLN A 97 0.10 -16.71 12.24
CA GLN A 97 -1.17 -16.34 11.62
C GLN A 97 -2.12 -17.54 11.58
N TYR A 98 -3.43 -17.29 11.68
CA TYR A 98 -4.41 -18.38 11.63
C TYR A 98 -4.41 -19.14 10.29
N ASN A 99 -3.92 -18.55 9.20
CA ASN A 99 -3.75 -19.21 7.89
C ASN A 99 -2.51 -20.13 7.81
N GLU A 100 -1.55 -19.99 8.72
CA GLU A 100 -0.31 -20.79 8.79
C GLU A 100 -0.47 -22.04 9.66
N LEU A 101 -1.54 -22.11 10.45
CA LEU A 101 -1.75 -23.23 11.36
C LEU A 101 -1.99 -24.55 10.61
N PRO A 102 -1.47 -25.68 11.12
CA PRO A 102 -1.81 -27.01 10.59
C PRO A 102 -3.30 -27.30 10.69
N ASN A 103 -3.85 -28.05 9.73
CA ASN A 103 -5.28 -28.41 9.70
C ASN A 103 -5.70 -29.20 10.95
N SER A 104 -4.83 -30.09 11.44
CA SER A 104 -5.06 -30.83 12.69
C SER A 104 -5.26 -29.90 13.89
N TYR A 105 -4.46 -28.84 13.96
CA TYR A 105 -4.57 -27.85 15.04
C TYR A 105 -5.82 -26.98 14.88
N MET A 106 -6.17 -26.59 13.65
CA MET A 106 -7.41 -25.85 13.37
C MET A 106 -8.67 -26.63 13.78
N LEU A 107 -8.71 -27.93 13.49
CA LEU A 107 -9.81 -28.81 13.92
C LEU A 107 -9.84 -29.00 15.44
N TRP A 108 -8.67 -29.09 16.07
CA TRP A 108 -8.59 -29.12 17.53
C TRP A 108 -9.13 -27.83 18.16
N LEU A 109 -8.80 -26.66 17.59
CA LEU A 109 -9.30 -25.36 18.04
C LEU A 109 -10.83 -25.27 17.95
N LYS A 110 -11.44 -25.76 16.86
CA LYS A 110 -12.91 -25.81 16.69
C LYS A 110 -13.63 -26.45 17.88
N THR A 111 -13.06 -27.54 18.39
CA THR A 111 -13.68 -28.35 19.44
C THR A 111 -13.31 -27.88 20.85
N ASN A 112 -12.08 -27.40 21.05
CA ASN A 112 -11.52 -27.17 22.38
C ASN A 112 -11.43 -25.69 22.77
N TYR A 113 -11.38 -24.78 21.80
CA TYR A 113 -11.23 -23.35 22.08
C TYR A 113 -12.61 -22.67 22.21
N ARG A 114 -12.81 -21.97 23.33
CA ARG A 114 -14.04 -21.21 23.63
C ARG A 114 -13.80 -19.71 23.86
N GLY A 115 -12.62 -19.22 23.50
CA GLY A 115 -12.26 -17.81 23.71
C GLY A 115 -12.77 -16.89 22.60
N GLN A 116 -12.29 -15.65 22.62
CA GLN A 116 -12.73 -14.56 21.74
C GLN A 116 -12.37 -14.77 20.27
N ASP A 117 -11.34 -15.57 19.97
CA ASP A 117 -10.90 -15.82 18.59
C ASP A 117 -11.75 -16.86 17.84
N ARG A 118 -12.88 -17.32 18.40
CA ARG A 118 -13.72 -18.37 17.81
C ARG A 118 -14.26 -18.00 16.42
N ASP A 119 -14.73 -16.76 16.27
CA ASP A 119 -15.23 -16.26 14.98
C ASP A 119 -14.14 -16.25 13.89
N ILE A 120 -12.88 -16.07 14.29
CA ILE A 120 -11.73 -16.09 13.39
C ILE A 120 -11.42 -17.53 12.98
N ILE A 121 -11.45 -18.46 13.93
CA ILE A 121 -11.22 -19.89 13.70
C ILE A 121 -12.29 -20.44 12.74
N ASP A 122 -13.57 -20.13 12.97
CA ASP A 122 -14.67 -20.61 12.14
C ASP A 122 -14.62 -20.04 10.70
N LYS A 123 -14.22 -18.77 10.56
CA LYS A 123 -13.96 -18.16 9.24
C LYS A 123 -12.80 -18.85 8.51
N GLU A 124 -11.70 -19.15 9.21
CA GLU A 124 -10.54 -19.82 8.61
C GLU A 124 -10.82 -21.28 8.25
N LEU A 125 -11.59 -21.99 9.07
CA LEU A 125 -12.08 -23.35 8.75
C LEU A 125 -12.96 -23.33 7.50
N SER A 126 -13.90 -22.38 7.42
CA SER A 126 -14.76 -22.19 6.25
C SER A 126 -13.94 -21.86 5.00
N ARG A 127 -12.91 -21.00 5.12
CA ARG A 127 -11.99 -20.65 4.03
C ARG A 127 -11.20 -21.86 3.52
N ARG A 128 -10.81 -22.76 4.43
CA ARG A 128 -10.04 -23.98 4.13
C ARG A 128 -10.91 -25.17 3.71
N LYS A 129 -12.24 -25.06 3.82
CA LYS A 129 -13.22 -26.14 3.59
C LYS A 129 -12.96 -27.36 4.48
N LEU A 130 -12.69 -27.12 5.78
CA LEU A 130 -12.42 -28.13 6.81
C LEU A 130 -13.55 -28.23 7.85
#